data_AF-A0A6L6QF55-F1
#
_entry.id   AF-A0A6L6QF55-F1
#
_cell.length_a   1.000
_cell.length_b   1.000
_cell.length_c   1.000
_cell.angle_alpha   90.00
_cell.angle_beta   90.00
_cell.angle_gamma   90.00
#
_symmetry.space_group_name_H-M   'P 1'
#
loop_
_entity.id
_entity.type
_entity.pdbx_description
1 polymer ?
#
loop_
_entity_poly.entity_id
_entity_poly.type
_entity_poly.pdbx_seq_one_letter_code
_entity_poly.pdbx_strand_id
1 'polypeptide(L)'
;MFDQQSQCFIEYFKAAHGREMRIKGMWEGRKHGRRLAREAGRQEGREEGRQQSCQEMIRLILERRCIQLSCAATDRLEHADLPSLNTWIGQLLSDVVPPELRD
;
A
#
# COMPACT_ATOMS: atom_id res chain seq x y z
N MET A 1 20.76 50.70 -8.43
CA MET A 1 22.13 50.42 -8.00
C MET A 1 22.02 49.84 -6.59
N PHE A 2 22.12 48.52 -6.44
CA PHE A 2 22.04 47.91 -5.10
C PHE A 2 23.38 48.11 -4.41
N ASP A 3 23.34 48.69 -3.21
CA ASP A 3 24.51 49.07 -2.43
C ASP A 3 25.36 47.85 -2.06
N GLN A 4 26.68 48.01 -2.11
CA GLN A 4 27.68 46.96 -1.83
C GLN A 4 27.59 46.48 -0.37
N GLN A 5 27.11 47.33 0.54
CA GLN A 5 26.75 46.93 1.91
C GLN A 5 25.55 45.96 1.96
N SER A 6 24.58 46.11 1.07
CA SER A 6 23.38 45.24 1.02
C SER A 6 23.71 43.84 0.50
N GLN A 7 24.62 43.72 -0.48
CA GLN A 7 25.08 42.42 -0.95
C GLN A 7 25.92 41.67 0.09
N CYS A 8 26.78 42.39 0.83
CA CYS A 8 27.56 41.80 1.92
C CYS A 8 26.67 41.26 3.04
N PHE A 9 25.58 41.97 3.37
CA PHE A 9 24.62 41.54 4.39
C PHE A 9 23.84 40.28 3.98
N ILE A 10 23.41 40.19 2.72
CA ILE A 10 22.70 39.02 2.18
C ILE A 10 23.63 37.78 2.15
N GLU A 11 24.86 37.94 1.70
CA GLU A 11 25.84 36.84 1.68
C GLU A 11 26.23 36.40 3.09
N TYR A 12 26.36 37.33 4.04
CA TYR A 12 26.56 37.02 5.45
C TYR A 12 25.37 36.24 6.04
N PHE A 13 24.13 36.66 5.75
CA PHE A 13 22.92 35.98 6.22
C PHE A 13 22.76 34.56 5.62
N LYS A 14 23.04 34.40 4.33
CA LYS A 14 23.09 33.07 3.65
C LYS A 14 24.17 32.16 4.22
N ALA A 15 25.35 32.70 4.54
CA ALA A 15 26.45 31.93 5.12
C ALA A 15 26.18 31.55 6.58
N ALA A 16 25.61 32.47 7.37
CA ALA A 16 25.26 32.28 8.78
C ALA A 16 24.13 31.25 8.95
N HIS A 17 23.06 31.35 8.16
CA HIS A 17 21.90 30.46 8.27
C HIS A 17 21.95 29.24 7.34
N GLY A 18 22.89 29.19 6.40
CA GLY A 18 23.01 28.08 5.44
C GLY A 18 23.28 26.73 6.09
N ARG A 19 24.02 26.70 7.22
CA ARG A 19 24.26 25.45 7.99
C ARG A 19 23.00 25.01 8.74
N GLU A 20 22.31 25.94 9.39
CA GLU A 20 21.06 25.66 10.11
C GLU A 20 19.95 25.19 9.17
N MET A 21 19.80 25.84 8.02
CA MET A 21 18.83 25.45 6.98
C MET A 21 19.12 24.05 6.43
N ARG A 22 20.40 23.70 6.21
CA ARG A 22 20.79 22.35 5.76
C ARG A 22 20.51 21.29 6.83
N ILE A 23 20.82 21.59 8.09
CA ILE A 23 20.54 20.69 9.22
C ILE A 23 19.03 20.50 9.36
N LYS A 24 18.26 21.59 9.34
CA LYS A 24 16.80 21.58 9.42
C LYS A 24 16.18 20.78 8.27
N GLY A 25 16.61 21.03 7.03
CA GLY A 25 16.15 20.28 5.85
C GLY A 25 16.49 18.79 5.92
N MET A 26 17.67 18.42 6.42
CA MET A 26 18.05 17.01 6.63
C MET A 26 17.18 16.34 7.70
N TRP A 27 16.89 17.05 8.81
CA TRP A 27 16.02 16.56 9.87
C TRP A 27 14.57 16.39 9.40
N GLU A 28 14.03 17.38 8.69
CA GLU A 28 12.70 17.36 8.11
C GLU A 28 12.57 16.25 7.07
N GLY A 29 13.55 16.09 6.18
CA GLY A 29 13.60 15.00 5.20
C GLY A 29 13.59 13.62 5.87
N ARG A 30 14.42 13.42 6.90
CA ARG A 30 14.43 12.16 7.68
C ARG A 30 13.10 11.92 8.41
N LYS A 31 12.51 12.96 8.99
CA LYS A 31 11.21 12.87 9.69
C LYS A 31 10.09 12.53 8.72
N HIS A 32 10.07 13.17 7.56
CA HIS A 32 9.09 12.95 6.50
C HIS A 32 9.23 11.54 5.92
N GLY A 33 10.45 11.10 5.58
CA GLY A 33 10.70 9.75 5.07
C GLY A 33 10.25 8.65 6.03
N ARG A 34 10.53 8.80 7.35
CA ARG A 34 10.04 7.87 8.37
C ARG A 34 8.52 7.85 8.52
N ARG A 35 7.85 8.98 8.27
CA ARG A 35 6.39 9.07 8.31
C ARG A 35 5.78 8.36 7.10
N LEU A 36 6.25 8.69 5.90
CA LEU A 36 5.79 8.08 4.66
C LEU A 36 5.99 6.55 4.67
N ALA A 37 7.15 6.07 5.11
CA ALA A 37 7.40 4.63 5.20
C ALA A 37 6.42 3.91 6.15
N ARG A 38 6.07 4.53 7.29
CA ARG A 38 5.08 3.98 8.22
C ARG A 38 3.65 4.04 7.68
N GLU A 39 3.31 5.08 6.92
CA GLU A 39 2.00 5.21 6.30
C GLU A 39 1.82 4.22 5.15
N ALA A 40 2.82 4.11 4.27
CA ALA A 40 2.86 3.14 3.17
C ALA A 40 2.75 1.70 3.69
N GLY A 41 3.60 1.29 4.65
CA GLY A 41 3.55 -0.07 5.18
C GLY A 41 2.23 -0.42 5.90
N ARG A 42 1.55 0.57 6.49
CA ARG A 42 0.21 0.35 7.07
C ARG A 42 -0.88 0.20 6.01
N GLN A 43 -0.77 0.89 4.87
CA GLN A 43 -1.72 0.76 3.77
C GLN A 43 -1.51 -0.58 3.04
N GLU A 44 -0.27 -0.92 2.75
CA GLU A 44 0.12 -2.19 2.12
C GLU A 44 -0.35 -3.39 2.96
N GLY A 45 -0.03 -3.42 4.26
CA GLY A 45 -0.46 -4.52 5.14
C GLY A 45 -1.99 -4.62 5.30
N ARG A 46 -2.73 -3.51 5.14
CA ARG A 46 -4.21 -3.57 5.12
C ARG A 46 -4.75 -4.13 3.81
N GLU A 47 -4.10 -3.85 2.69
CA GLU A 47 -4.51 -4.38 1.39
C GLU A 47 -4.22 -5.89 1.33
N GLU A 48 -2.99 -6.28 1.66
CA GLU A 48 -2.58 -7.69 1.72
C GLU A 48 -3.44 -8.49 2.70
N GLY A 49 -3.68 -7.96 3.91
CA GLY A 49 -4.52 -8.62 4.90
C GLY A 49 -5.97 -8.77 4.44
N ARG A 50 -6.51 -7.80 3.69
CA ARG A 50 -7.86 -7.92 3.10
C ARG A 50 -7.90 -8.98 2.01
N GLN A 51 -6.90 -9.02 1.13
CA GLN A 51 -6.82 -10.02 0.06
C GLN A 51 -6.71 -11.44 0.63
N GLN A 52 -5.79 -11.65 1.58
CA GLN A 52 -5.63 -12.93 2.28
C GLN A 52 -6.93 -13.36 2.98
N SER A 53 -7.57 -12.47 3.72
CA SER A 53 -8.85 -12.77 4.39
C SER A 53 -9.96 -13.17 3.40
N CYS A 54 -10.01 -12.54 2.23
CA CYS A 54 -10.98 -12.89 1.20
C CYS A 54 -10.70 -14.26 0.58
N GLN A 55 -9.43 -14.58 0.31
CA GLN A 55 -9.01 -15.90 -0.18
C GLN A 55 -9.36 -17.00 0.82
N GLU A 56 -9.06 -16.79 2.11
CA GLU A 56 -9.41 -17.71 3.20
C GLU A 56 -10.92 -17.90 3.31
N MET A 57 -11.71 -16.83 3.23
CA MET A 57 -13.18 -16.90 3.25
C MET A 57 -13.71 -17.78 2.11
N ILE A 58 -13.19 -17.61 0.89
CA ILE A 58 -13.59 -18.42 -0.27
C ILE A 58 -13.24 -19.89 -0.03
N ARG A 59 -12.03 -20.20 0.45
CA ARG A 59 -11.61 -21.58 0.80
C ARG A 59 -12.57 -22.20 1.82
N LEU A 60 -12.87 -21.48 2.91
CA LEU A 60 -13.77 -21.96 3.96
C LEU A 60 -15.20 -22.23 3.45
N ILE A 61 -15.75 -21.37 2.59
CA ILE A 61 -17.07 -21.59 2.00
C ILE A 61 -17.07 -22.83 1.10
N LEU A 62 -16.04 -23.01 0.28
CA LEU A 62 -15.92 -24.14 -0.64
C LEU A 62 -15.71 -25.45 0.11
N GLU A 63 -14.86 -25.47 1.13
CA GLU A 63 -14.66 -26.62 2.03
C GLU A 63 -15.96 -27.02 2.72
N ARG A 64 -16.71 -26.04 3.24
CA ARG A 64 -18.02 -26.28 3.87
C ARG A 64 -19.04 -26.83 2.90
N ARG A 65 -18.93 -26.50 1.61
CA ARG A 65 -19.76 -27.04 0.53
C ARG A 65 -19.23 -28.35 -0.05
N CYS A 66 -18.14 -28.89 0.49
CA CYS A 66 -17.46 -30.08 -0.01
C CYS A 66 -17.06 -29.98 -1.49
N ILE A 67 -16.76 -28.76 -1.97
CA ILE A 67 -16.28 -28.52 -3.34
C ILE A 67 -14.76 -28.57 -3.31
N GLN A 68 -14.17 -29.51 -4.04
CA GLN A 68 -12.73 -29.56 -4.22
C GLN A 68 -12.29 -28.58 -5.31
N LEU A 69 -11.35 -27.71 -4.96
CA LEU A 69 -10.67 -26.87 -5.94
C LEU A 69 -9.61 -27.69 -6.67
N SER A 70 -9.55 -27.55 -7.99
CA SER A 70 -8.43 -28.05 -8.76
C SER A 70 -7.18 -27.22 -8.52
N CYS A 71 -6.02 -27.73 -8.95
CA CYS A 71 -4.79 -26.95 -8.92
C CYS A 71 -4.94 -25.63 -9.70
N ALA A 72 -5.60 -25.67 -10.86
CA ALA A 72 -5.83 -24.47 -11.69
C ALA A 72 -6.77 -23.46 -11.01
N ALA A 73 -7.82 -23.92 -10.33
CA ALA A 73 -8.70 -23.03 -9.56
C ALA A 73 -8.02 -22.46 -8.31
N THR A 74 -7.12 -23.21 -7.69
CA THR A 74 -6.30 -22.76 -6.55
C THR A 74 -5.32 -21.67 -6.98
N ASP A 75 -4.61 -21.87 -8.10
CA ASP A 75 -3.68 -20.86 -8.65
C ASP A 75 -4.42 -19.56 -8.99
N ARG A 76 -5.62 -19.67 -9.58
CA ARG A 76 -6.49 -18.52 -9.88
C ARG A 76 -6.91 -17.78 -8.62
N LEU A 77 -7.20 -18.49 -7.54
CA LEU A 77 -7.56 -17.88 -6.26
C LEU A 77 -6.39 -17.11 -5.63
N GLU A 78 -5.17 -17.66 -5.71
CA GLU A 78 -3.97 -17.06 -5.13
C GLU A 78 -3.54 -15.78 -5.86
N HIS A 79 -3.75 -15.71 -7.17
CA HIS A 79 -3.38 -14.56 -8.00
C HIS A 79 -4.52 -13.57 -8.26
N ALA A 80 -5.73 -13.84 -7.75
CA ALA A 80 -6.88 -12.97 -7.93
C ALA A 80 -6.74 -11.65 -7.15
N ASP A 81 -7.23 -10.57 -7.76
CA ASP A 81 -7.30 -9.25 -7.14
C ASP A 81 -8.50 -9.12 -6.19
N LEU A 82 -8.44 -8.14 -5.29
CA LEU A 82 -9.49 -7.89 -4.30
C LEU A 82 -10.91 -7.74 -4.90
N PRO A 83 -11.11 -7.03 -6.03
CA PRO A 83 -12.41 -6.95 -6.69
C PRO A 83 -12.97 -8.31 -7.17
N SER A 84 -12.13 -9.15 -7.78
CA SER A 84 -12.55 -10.48 -8.22
C SER A 84 -12.91 -11.36 -7.03
N LEU A 85 -12.08 -11.34 -5.97
CA LEU A 85 -12.35 -12.09 -4.73
C LEU A 85 -13.69 -11.69 -4.10
N ASN A 86 -13.98 -10.39 -4.00
CA ASN A 86 -15.27 -9.93 -3.47
C ASN A 86 -16.47 -10.36 -4.34
N THR A 87 -16.30 -10.33 -5.65
CA THR A 87 -17.33 -10.80 -6.60
C THR A 87 -17.61 -12.28 -6.39
N TRP A 88 -16.57 -13.10 -6.26
CA TRP A 88 -16.67 -14.53 -5.99
C TRP A 88 -17.32 -14.82 -4.64
N ILE A 89 -16.97 -14.08 -3.58
CA ILE A 89 -17.64 -14.20 -2.29
C ILE A 89 -19.15 -13.92 -2.43
N GLY A 90 -19.54 -12.85 -3.15
CA GLY A 90 -20.95 -12.53 -3.37
C GLY A 90 -21.71 -13.62 -4.13
N GLN A 91 -21.09 -14.18 -5.18
CA GLN A 91 -21.65 -15.30 -5.93
C GLN A 91 -21.78 -16.55 -5.05
N LEU A 92 -20.74 -16.88 -4.28
CA LEU A 92 -20.74 -18.02 -3.37
C LEU A 92 -21.82 -17.86 -2.31
N LEU A 93 -21.97 -16.70 -1.68
CA LEU A 93 -23.04 -16.45 -0.71
C LEU A 93 -24.45 -16.59 -1.32
N SER A 94 -24.57 -16.42 -2.64
CA SER A 94 -25.81 -16.60 -3.40
C SER A 94 -25.99 -18.03 -3.96
N ASP A 95 -25.23 -19.00 -3.43
CA ASP A 95 -25.18 -20.42 -3.88
C ASP A 95 -24.73 -20.63 -5.34
N VAL A 96 -24.13 -19.61 -5.97
CA VAL A 96 -23.55 -19.72 -7.32
C VAL A 96 -22.04 -19.93 -7.20
N VAL A 97 -21.53 -21.07 -7.67
CA VAL A 97 -20.09 -21.29 -7.77
C VAL A 97 -19.53 -20.47 -8.94
N PRO A 98 -18.54 -19.57 -8.73
CA PRO A 98 -17.95 -18.79 -9.81
C PRO A 98 -17.43 -19.69 -10.94
N PRO A 99 -17.72 -19.40 -12.21
CA PRO A 99 -17.25 -20.23 -13.32
C PRO A 99 -15.72 -20.25 -13.40
N GLU A 100 -15.03 -19.22 -12.92
CA GLU A 100 -13.58 -19.14 -12.89
C GLU A 100 -12.95 -20.10 -11.86
N LEU A 101 -13.73 -20.54 -10.87
CA LEU A 101 -13.32 -21.54 -9.89
C LEU A 101 -13.82 -22.95 -10.24
N ARG A 102 -14.49 -23.11 -11.39
CA ARG A 102 -14.84 -24.41 -11.97
C ARG A 102 -13.74 -24.85 -12.95
N ASP A 103 -13.58 -26.16 -13.07
CA ASP A 103 -12.87 -26.78 -14.18
C ASP A 103 -13.81 -26.98 -15.38
#